data_AF-A0A259T7E3-F1
#
_entry.id   AF-A0A259T7E3-F1
#
_cell.length_a   1.000
_cell.length_b   1.000
_cell.length_c   1.000
_cell.angle_alpha   90.00
_cell.angle_beta   90.00
_cell.angle_gamma   90.00
#
_symmetry.space_group_name_H-M   'P 1'
#
loop_
_entity.id
_entity.type
_entity.pdbx_description
1 polymer ?
#
loop_
_entity_poly.entity_id
_entity_poly.type
_entity_poly.pdbx_seq_one_letter_code
_entity_poly.pdbx_strand_id
1 'polypeptide(L)'
;MKSSILTRPFYFLWTTQTAANAADVLYIMALTVLVLNQTESLISAAFMPLMRSGAQMLSGLIAPLLMNRFKLAALLLLSQTGQFLLFVGLAVYLQLTGKDASFVLVFALVFVMSFLDGWTVPARNALVPRLVAHEQGLLKANSLISVSDQVVQFAGWGLSGVIVALLGPSHTLLLTAVIYGLAAAFTLGVKEPVEAQSEPQQTDVMPDGSAAAAPSSRWHTLTEGWKMIWQMPRLRLLTFMDIIDMLGGSVWVGAFTLAFVQVALGQGEEWWGFINAAYFAGTVGGGLLVLAIARAIGGNLLAAMLIGMAGYGVLTAVYALNTQPFIALILVLLMGPFAELSVINRRTLIQRSVDKGMLPKVLSAQASLLNLVFCISLLVMAALAEWLGIVNLYLFASVLTLLALGVGLIGRRAFHTEAASGVSID
;
A
#
# COMPACT_ATOMS: atom_id res chain seq x y z
N MET A 1 -17.48 -31.49 -4.27
CA MET A 1 -17.55 -30.11 -4.80
C MET A 1 -16.25 -29.40 -4.43
N LYS A 2 -15.42 -29.00 -5.40
CA LYS A 2 -14.19 -28.22 -5.11
C LYS A 2 -14.64 -26.88 -4.53
N SER A 3 -14.57 -26.72 -3.21
CA SER A 3 -14.83 -25.43 -2.59
C SER A 3 -13.94 -24.40 -3.29
N SER A 4 -14.53 -23.31 -3.78
CA SER A 4 -13.76 -22.21 -4.31
C SER A 4 -12.76 -21.79 -3.24
N ILE A 5 -11.48 -21.77 -3.59
CA ILE A 5 -10.37 -21.39 -2.70
C ILE A 5 -10.61 -19.99 -2.10
N LEU A 6 -11.36 -19.15 -2.83
CA LEU A 6 -11.78 -17.80 -2.43
C LEU A 6 -13.26 -17.81 -2.03
N THR A 7 -13.59 -17.21 -0.88
CA THR A 7 -14.95 -17.17 -0.34
C THR A 7 -15.76 -15.98 -0.87
N ARG A 8 -17.09 -16.02 -0.75
CA ARG A 8 -17.97 -14.90 -1.12
C ARG A 8 -17.64 -13.60 -0.36
N PRO A 9 -17.39 -13.61 0.97
CA PRO A 9 -16.92 -12.42 1.69
C PRO A 9 -15.62 -11.82 1.14
N PHE A 10 -14.70 -12.66 0.65
CA PHE A 10 -13.47 -12.17 0.01
C PHE A 10 -13.78 -11.36 -1.26
N TYR A 11 -14.70 -11.80 -2.11
CA TYR A 11 -15.07 -11.02 -3.31
C TYR A 11 -15.71 -9.68 -2.96
N PHE A 12 -16.51 -9.60 -1.89
CA PHE A 12 -17.00 -8.31 -1.40
C PHE A 12 -15.86 -7.40 -0.95
N LEU A 13 -14.87 -7.92 -0.20
CA LEU A 13 -13.68 -7.16 0.21
C LEU A 13 -12.87 -6.71 -1.01
N TRP A 14 -12.69 -7.59 -1.99
CA TRP A 14 -11.96 -7.28 -3.21
C TRP A 14 -12.64 -6.17 -4.02
N THR A 15 -13.95 -6.26 -4.25
CA THR A 15 -14.71 -5.25 -5.01
C THR A 15 -14.73 -3.91 -4.29
N THR A 16 -15.01 -3.87 -2.98
CA THR A 16 -15.05 -2.60 -2.24
C THR A 16 -13.69 -1.90 -2.23
N GLN A 17 -12.59 -2.65 -2.03
CA GLN A 17 -11.26 -2.06 -1.98
C GLN A 17 -10.78 -1.62 -3.36
N THR A 18 -11.14 -2.34 -4.42
CA THR A 18 -10.86 -1.91 -5.80
C THR A 18 -11.60 -0.61 -6.13
N ALA A 19 -12.88 -0.50 -5.73
CA ALA A 19 -13.66 0.72 -5.91
C ALA A 19 -13.09 1.90 -5.11
N ALA A 20 -12.73 1.68 -3.84
CA ALA A 20 -12.11 2.70 -3.00
C ALA A 20 -10.79 3.21 -3.61
N ASN A 21 -9.91 2.29 -4.05
CA ASN A 21 -8.67 2.66 -4.72
C ASN A 21 -8.89 3.45 -6.03
N ALA A 22 -9.95 3.14 -6.78
CA ALA A 22 -10.30 3.90 -7.98
C ALA A 22 -10.74 5.34 -7.63
N ALA A 23 -11.52 5.51 -6.56
CA ALA A 23 -11.88 6.81 -6.04
C ALA A 23 -10.64 7.57 -5.53
N ASP A 24 -9.71 6.88 -4.87
CA ASP A 24 -8.44 7.45 -4.40
C ASP A 24 -7.65 8.14 -5.52
N VAL A 25 -7.48 7.45 -6.65
CA VAL A 25 -6.71 8.02 -7.77
C VAL A 25 -7.44 9.21 -8.40
N LEU A 26 -8.76 9.13 -8.58
CA LEU A 26 -9.55 10.23 -9.14
C LEU A 26 -9.51 11.48 -8.26
N TYR A 27 -9.64 11.33 -6.93
CA TYR A 27 -9.64 12.49 -6.05
C TYR A 27 -8.26 13.14 -5.96
N ILE A 28 -7.17 12.35 -5.91
CA ILE A 28 -5.82 12.92 -5.89
C ILE A 28 -5.64 13.81 -7.12
N MET A 29 -6.02 13.32 -8.29
CA MET A 29 -5.89 14.10 -9.53
C MET A 29 -6.79 15.34 -9.51
N ALA A 30 -8.06 15.19 -9.15
CA ALA A 30 -9.00 16.31 -9.11
C ALA A 30 -8.54 17.43 -8.18
N LEU A 31 -8.05 17.11 -6.99
CA LEU A 31 -7.57 18.09 -6.03
C LEU A 31 -6.22 18.68 -6.41
N THR A 32 -5.32 17.88 -6.98
CA THR A 32 -4.03 18.38 -7.47
C THR A 32 -4.23 19.41 -8.58
N VAL A 33 -5.10 19.11 -9.56
CA VAL A 33 -5.45 20.04 -10.63
C VAL A 33 -6.17 21.27 -10.09
N LEU A 34 -7.10 21.12 -9.13
CA LEU A 34 -7.79 22.26 -8.51
C LEU A 34 -6.81 23.22 -7.85
N VAL A 35 -5.92 22.70 -7.01
CA VAL A 35 -4.92 23.50 -6.29
C VAL A 35 -3.98 24.17 -7.27
N LEU A 36 -3.51 23.44 -8.29
CA LEU A 36 -2.61 23.99 -9.29
C LEU A 36 -3.27 25.12 -10.09
N ASN A 37 -4.49 24.92 -10.58
CA ASN A 37 -5.19 25.90 -11.41
C ASN A 37 -5.56 27.19 -10.67
N GLN A 38 -5.76 27.11 -9.36
CA GLN A 38 -6.17 28.28 -8.58
C GLN A 38 -5.01 28.97 -7.86
N THR A 39 -3.94 28.25 -7.50
CA THR A 39 -2.76 28.84 -6.82
C THR A 39 -1.62 29.16 -7.77
N GLU A 40 -1.61 28.59 -8.98
CA GLU A 40 -0.49 28.61 -9.93
C GLU A 40 0.84 28.16 -9.32
N SER A 41 0.79 27.44 -8.18
CA SER A 41 1.94 27.06 -7.37
C SER A 41 2.15 25.56 -7.38
N LEU A 42 3.25 25.14 -8.01
CA LEU A 42 3.76 23.78 -7.99
C LEU A 42 4.05 23.29 -6.56
N ILE A 43 4.47 24.20 -5.66
CA ILE A 43 4.74 23.88 -4.25
C ILE A 43 3.45 23.48 -3.54
N SER A 44 2.36 24.22 -3.76
CA SER A 44 1.05 23.93 -3.17
C SER A 44 0.51 22.58 -3.65
N ALA A 45 0.69 22.28 -4.94
CA ALA A 45 0.32 20.98 -5.52
C ALA A 45 1.17 19.83 -4.93
N ALA A 46 2.48 20.03 -4.78
CA ALA A 46 3.39 19.04 -4.18
C ALA A 46 3.13 18.78 -2.69
N PHE A 47 2.51 19.73 -1.99
CA PHE A 47 2.13 19.56 -0.59
C PHE A 47 1.00 18.54 -0.39
N MET A 48 0.17 18.30 -1.42
CA MET A 48 -0.94 17.34 -1.37
C MET A 48 -0.51 15.91 -1.00
N PRO A 49 0.42 15.25 -1.73
CA PRO A 49 0.87 13.91 -1.39
C PRO A 49 1.62 13.85 -0.05
N LEU A 50 2.35 14.90 0.34
CA LEU A 50 3.02 14.99 1.64
C LEU A 50 2.01 15.02 2.78
N MET A 51 0.98 15.86 2.67
CA MET A 51 -0.07 15.96 3.68
C MET A 51 -0.91 14.68 3.78
N ARG A 52 -1.20 14.03 2.63
CA ARG A 52 -1.85 12.71 2.61
C ARG A 52 -1.02 11.68 3.39
N SER A 53 0.26 11.57 3.06
CA SER A 53 1.17 10.59 3.67
C SER A 53 1.34 10.84 5.18
N GLY A 54 1.48 12.11 5.57
CA GLY A 54 1.54 12.51 6.98
C GLY A 54 0.26 12.18 7.76
N ALA A 55 -0.91 12.44 7.18
CA ALA A 55 -2.19 12.08 7.79
C ALA A 55 -2.37 10.56 7.94
N GLN A 56 -2.02 9.78 6.91
CA GLN A 56 -2.05 8.32 6.96
C GLN A 56 -1.05 7.76 7.99
N MET A 57 0.14 8.37 8.13
CA MET A 57 1.11 8.00 9.16
C MET A 57 0.53 8.18 10.57
N LEU A 58 -0.08 9.34 10.87
CA LEU A 58 -0.73 9.63 12.15
C LEU A 58 -1.91 8.68 12.42
N SER A 59 -2.69 8.40 11.39
CA SER A 59 -3.78 7.43 11.44
C SER A 59 -3.28 6.02 11.78
N GLY A 60 -2.20 5.56 11.14
CA GLY A 60 -1.59 4.26 11.41
C GLY A 60 -1.10 4.11 12.86
N LEU A 61 -0.65 5.21 13.51
CA LEU A 61 -0.28 5.19 14.92
C LEU A 61 -1.49 4.95 15.82
N ILE A 62 -2.65 5.50 15.48
CA ILE A 62 -3.89 5.38 16.26
C ILE A 62 -4.68 4.10 15.91
N ALA A 63 -4.49 3.57 14.70
CA ALA A 63 -5.20 2.43 14.16
C ALA A 63 -5.27 1.20 15.10
N PRO A 64 -4.22 0.81 15.84
CA PRO A 64 -4.29 -0.32 16.78
C PRO A 64 -5.37 -0.16 17.87
N LEU A 65 -5.63 1.06 18.35
CA LEU A 65 -6.67 1.33 19.34
C LEU A 65 -8.08 1.11 18.77
N LEU A 66 -8.27 1.51 17.52
CA LEU A 66 -9.54 1.34 16.82
C LEU A 66 -9.76 -0.13 16.44
N MET A 67 -8.72 -0.82 15.96
CA MET A 67 -8.77 -2.23 15.58
C MET A 67 -8.99 -3.18 16.77
N ASN A 68 -8.64 -2.76 17.99
CA ASN A 68 -8.97 -3.50 19.21
C ASN A 68 -10.45 -3.35 19.62
N ARG A 69 -11.11 -2.25 19.23
CA ARG A 69 -12.48 -1.94 19.67
C ARG A 69 -13.54 -2.28 18.64
N PHE A 70 -13.18 -2.22 17.36
CA PHE A 70 -14.12 -2.37 16.25
C PHE A 70 -13.68 -3.48 15.31
N LYS A 71 -14.67 -4.12 14.67
CA LYS A 71 -14.45 -5.08 13.59
C LYS A 71 -13.71 -4.41 12.44
N LEU A 72 -12.80 -5.12 11.78
CA LEU A 72 -12.01 -4.55 10.68
C LEU A 72 -12.92 -4.08 9.53
N ALA A 73 -13.97 -4.86 9.21
CA ALA A 73 -14.96 -4.48 8.20
C ALA A 73 -15.74 -3.21 8.58
N ALA A 74 -16.00 -2.99 9.88
CA ALA A 74 -16.66 -1.78 10.36
C ALA A 74 -15.74 -0.55 10.25
N LEU A 75 -14.43 -0.71 10.45
CA LEU A 75 -13.45 0.37 10.25
C LEU A 75 -13.31 0.76 8.77
N LEU A 76 -13.36 -0.23 7.87
CA LEU A 76 -13.43 0.02 6.43
C LEU A 76 -14.70 0.81 6.06
N LEU A 77 -15.85 0.37 6.58
CA LEU A 77 -17.12 1.05 6.35
C LEU A 77 -17.11 2.48 6.89
N LEU A 78 -16.53 2.70 8.08
CA LEU A 78 -16.37 4.01 8.69
C LEU A 78 -15.51 4.93 7.82
N SER A 79 -14.36 4.43 7.32
CA SER A 79 -13.50 5.22 6.43
C SER A 79 -14.23 5.63 5.17
N GLN A 80 -14.82 4.65 4.47
CA GLN A 80 -15.47 4.88 3.18
C GLN A 80 -16.71 5.76 3.29
N THR A 81 -17.53 5.57 4.34
CA THR A 81 -18.70 6.41 4.59
C THR A 81 -18.28 7.83 4.99
N GLY A 82 -17.25 7.96 5.84
CA GLY A 82 -16.69 9.25 6.21
C GLY A 82 -16.13 10.00 5.00
N GLN A 83 -15.35 9.34 4.17
CA GLN A 83 -14.83 9.90 2.92
C GLN A 83 -15.95 10.28 1.95
N PHE A 84 -16.98 9.43 1.77
CA PHE A 84 -18.17 9.77 0.98
C PHE A 84 -18.79 11.11 1.43
N LEU A 85 -19.07 11.25 2.73
CA LEU A 85 -19.68 12.46 3.26
C LEU A 85 -18.77 13.69 3.12
N LEU A 86 -17.47 13.51 3.38
CA LEU A 86 -16.49 14.60 3.24
C LEU A 86 -16.33 15.03 1.78
N PHE A 87 -16.36 14.11 0.81
CA PHE A 87 -16.28 14.45 -0.62
C PHE A 87 -17.54 15.14 -1.11
N VAL A 88 -18.73 14.71 -0.67
CA VAL A 88 -19.98 15.44 -0.92
C VAL A 88 -19.90 16.85 -0.34
N GLY A 89 -19.48 16.98 0.92
CA GLY A 89 -19.33 18.28 1.59
C GLY A 89 -18.34 19.20 0.87
N LEU A 90 -17.18 18.68 0.48
CA LEU A 90 -16.16 19.42 -0.26
C LEU A 90 -16.66 19.84 -1.65
N ALA A 91 -17.31 18.95 -2.38
CA ALA A 91 -17.84 19.27 -3.71
C ALA A 91 -18.97 20.31 -3.66
N VAL A 92 -19.85 20.26 -2.64
CA VAL A 92 -20.88 21.29 -2.43
C VAL A 92 -20.23 22.62 -2.05
N TYR A 93 -19.25 22.61 -1.15
CA TYR A 93 -18.49 23.81 -0.77
C TYR A 93 -17.86 24.49 -1.99
N LEU A 94 -17.15 23.72 -2.84
CA LEU A 94 -16.50 24.25 -4.03
C LEU A 94 -17.51 24.81 -5.06
N GLN A 95 -18.70 24.22 -5.17
CA GLN A 95 -19.76 24.74 -6.04
C GLN A 95 -20.36 26.05 -5.53
N LEU A 96 -20.53 26.19 -4.21
CA LEU A 96 -21.10 27.40 -3.61
C LEU A 96 -20.13 28.57 -3.58
N THR A 97 -18.84 28.30 -3.32
CA THR A 97 -17.83 29.34 -3.12
C THR A 97 -17.01 29.63 -4.39
N GLY A 98 -16.91 28.67 -5.32
CA GLY A 98 -16.21 28.86 -6.59
C GLY A 98 -14.74 29.23 -6.40
N LYS A 99 -14.35 30.41 -6.87
CA LYS A 99 -12.96 30.92 -6.79
C LYS A 99 -12.57 31.46 -5.42
N ASP A 100 -13.53 31.80 -4.57
CA ASP A 100 -13.27 32.34 -3.22
C ASP A 100 -13.06 31.23 -2.17
N ALA A 101 -12.87 29.98 -2.63
CA ALA A 101 -12.71 28.82 -1.76
C ALA A 101 -11.44 28.96 -0.91
N SER A 102 -11.58 28.74 0.39
CA SER A 102 -10.47 28.73 1.33
C SER A 102 -9.65 27.46 1.16
N PHE A 103 -8.43 27.60 0.67
CA PHE A 103 -7.47 26.50 0.59
C PHE A 103 -7.19 25.86 1.94
N VAL A 104 -7.22 26.63 3.02
CA VAL A 104 -7.03 26.09 4.37
C VAL A 104 -8.10 25.05 4.68
N LEU A 105 -9.36 25.31 4.30
CA LEU A 105 -10.44 24.33 4.47
C LEU A 105 -10.29 23.13 3.55
N VAL A 106 -9.89 23.33 2.28
CA VAL A 106 -9.62 22.23 1.35
C VAL A 106 -8.53 21.31 1.90
N PHE A 107 -7.39 21.88 2.33
CA PHE A 107 -6.30 21.10 2.90
C PHE A 107 -6.72 20.41 4.21
N ALA A 108 -7.47 21.09 5.09
CA ALA A 108 -7.99 20.46 6.31
C ALA A 108 -8.89 19.25 6.01
N LEU A 109 -9.78 19.35 5.02
CA LEU A 109 -10.65 18.24 4.61
C LEU A 109 -9.85 17.08 4.01
N VAL A 110 -8.85 17.37 3.17
CA VAL A 110 -7.95 16.35 2.62
C VAL A 110 -7.19 15.64 3.72
N PHE A 111 -6.72 16.37 4.73
CA PHE A 111 -6.05 15.78 5.88
C PHE A 111 -6.98 14.81 6.61
N VAL A 112 -8.22 15.21 6.90
CA VAL A 112 -9.21 14.34 7.58
C VAL A 112 -9.55 13.12 6.72
N MET A 113 -9.77 13.28 5.42
CA MET A 113 -10.02 12.17 4.49
C MET A 113 -8.85 11.17 4.45
N SER A 114 -7.63 11.68 4.40
CA SER A 114 -6.39 10.88 4.39
C SER A 114 -6.13 10.20 5.73
N PHE A 115 -6.54 10.85 6.83
CA PHE A 115 -6.49 10.27 8.16
C PHE A 115 -7.48 9.09 8.29
N LEU A 116 -8.71 9.22 7.79
CA LEU A 116 -9.66 8.10 7.75
C LEU A 116 -9.12 6.93 6.92
N ASP A 117 -8.41 7.22 5.84
CA ASP A 117 -7.85 6.20 4.95
C ASP A 117 -6.68 5.41 5.56
N GLY A 118 -5.95 5.97 6.52
CA GLY A 118 -4.69 5.40 6.98
C GLY A 118 -4.77 4.00 7.60
N TRP A 119 -5.94 3.58 8.09
CA TRP A 119 -6.16 2.21 8.57
C TRP A 119 -6.75 1.26 7.52
N THR A 120 -7.13 1.75 6.34
CA THR A 120 -7.77 0.95 5.28
C THR A 120 -6.86 -0.18 4.80
N VAL A 121 -5.61 0.13 4.45
CA VAL A 121 -4.65 -0.87 3.93
C VAL A 121 -4.29 -1.93 4.98
N PRO A 122 -3.92 -1.58 6.24
CA PRO A 122 -3.70 -2.58 7.28
C PRO A 122 -4.94 -3.44 7.58
N ALA A 123 -6.14 -2.82 7.66
CA ALA A 123 -7.39 -3.55 7.91
C ALA A 123 -7.72 -4.51 6.77
N ARG A 124 -7.61 -4.05 5.51
CA ARG A 124 -7.76 -4.88 4.30
C ARG A 124 -6.83 -6.07 4.36
N ASN A 125 -5.53 -5.82 4.52
CA ASN A 125 -4.52 -6.87 4.48
C ASN A 125 -4.63 -7.84 5.68
N ALA A 126 -5.17 -7.41 6.82
CA ALA A 126 -5.46 -8.31 7.94
C ALA A 126 -6.77 -9.10 7.77
N LEU A 127 -7.75 -8.59 7.01
CA LEU A 127 -8.97 -9.30 6.66
C LEU A 127 -8.74 -10.42 5.64
N VAL A 128 -7.85 -10.24 4.66
CA VAL A 128 -7.59 -11.26 3.61
C VAL A 128 -7.37 -12.67 4.19
N PRO A 129 -6.44 -12.93 5.13
CA PRO A 129 -6.25 -14.27 5.69
C PRO A 129 -7.42 -14.76 6.56
N ARG A 130 -8.32 -13.87 6.99
CA ARG A 130 -9.58 -14.25 7.69
C ARG A 130 -10.67 -14.72 6.71
N LEU A 131 -10.61 -14.28 5.45
CA LEU A 131 -11.67 -14.54 4.45
C LEU A 131 -11.29 -15.60 3.42
N VAL A 132 -10.11 -16.20 3.51
CA VAL A 132 -9.66 -17.25 2.59
C VAL A 132 -9.68 -18.59 3.32
N ALA A 133 -10.22 -19.62 2.66
CA ALA A 133 -10.43 -20.93 3.30
C ALA A 133 -9.14 -21.74 3.48
N HIS A 134 -8.12 -21.54 2.64
CA HIS A 134 -6.88 -22.34 2.64
C HIS A 134 -5.65 -21.44 2.47
N GLU A 135 -4.51 -21.84 3.03
CA GLU A 135 -3.24 -21.12 2.88
C GLU A 135 -2.81 -20.91 1.43
N GLN A 136 -3.10 -21.86 0.54
CA GLN A 136 -2.84 -21.75 -0.90
C GLN A 136 -3.69 -20.67 -1.57
N GLY A 137 -4.84 -20.32 -0.96
CA GLY A 137 -5.68 -19.23 -1.42
C GLY A 137 -5.13 -17.86 -1.07
N LEU A 138 -4.27 -17.75 -0.07
CA LEU A 138 -3.76 -16.46 0.39
C LEU A 138 -2.90 -15.79 -0.67
N LEU A 139 -2.03 -16.55 -1.31
CA LEU A 139 -1.20 -16.06 -2.41
C LEU A 139 -2.06 -15.62 -3.60
N LYS A 140 -3.10 -16.41 -3.95
CA LYS A 140 -4.05 -16.07 -5.03
C LYS A 140 -4.86 -14.81 -4.70
N ALA A 141 -5.33 -14.69 -3.47
CA ALA A 141 -6.08 -13.54 -2.98
C ALA A 141 -5.24 -12.26 -3.05
N ASN A 142 -4.00 -12.31 -2.56
CA ASN A 142 -3.07 -11.19 -2.66
C ASN A 142 -2.72 -10.85 -4.11
N SER A 143 -2.57 -11.86 -4.97
CA SER A 143 -2.32 -11.64 -6.40
C SER A 143 -3.50 -10.94 -7.07
N LEU A 144 -4.74 -11.35 -6.80
CA LEU A 144 -5.92 -10.72 -7.37
C LEU A 144 -6.10 -9.28 -6.88
N ILE A 145 -5.86 -9.03 -5.59
CA ILE A 145 -5.84 -7.66 -5.04
C ILE A 145 -4.76 -6.84 -5.74
N SER A 146 -3.54 -7.37 -5.90
CA SER A 146 -2.46 -6.66 -6.57
C SER A 146 -2.81 -6.32 -8.01
N VAL A 147 -3.29 -7.29 -8.80
CA VAL A 147 -3.73 -7.06 -10.18
C VAL A 147 -4.77 -5.94 -10.25
N SER A 148 -5.78 -5.95 -9.37
CA SER A 148 -6.79 -4.89 -9.35
C SER A 148 -6.23 -3.54 -8.93
N ASP A 149 -5.37 -3.48 -7.91
CA ASP A 149 -4.69 -2.26 -7.50
C ASP A 149 -3.88 -1.67 -8.68
N GLN A 150 -3.15 -2.52 -9.42
CA GLN A 150 -2.34 -2.09 -10.57
C GLN A 150 -3.17 -1.70 -11.78
N VAL A 151 -4.29 -2.38 -12.06
CA VAL A 151 -5.23 -1.97 -13.12
C VAL A 151 -5.84 -0.60 -12.81
N VAL A 152 -6.20 -0.37 -11.54
CA VAL A 152 -6.71 0.92 -11.08
C VAL A 152 -5.65 2.01 -11.24
N GLN A 153 -4.39 1.74 -10.87
CA GLN A 153 -3.31 2.71 -11.05
C GLN A 153 -3.05 2.99 -12.54
N PHE A 154 -2.97 1.96 -13.38
CA PHE A 154 -2.81 2.10 -14.82
C PHE A 154 -3.91 2.99 -15.44
N ALA A 155 -5.17 2.65 -15.15
CA ALA A 155 -6.32 3.42 -15.61
C ALA A 155 -6.32 4.83 -14.99
N GLY A 156 -5.90 4.95 -13.74
CA GLY A 156 -5.83 6.18 -13.00
C GLY A 156 -4.90 7.21 -13.63
N TRP A 157 -3.66 6.85 -13.94
CA TRP A 157 -2.71 7.77 -14.58
C TRP A 157 -3.15 8.24 -15.98
N GLY A 158 -3.81 7.37 -16.76
CA GLY A 158 -4.26 7.73 -18.12
C GLY A 158 -5.63 8.42 -18.17
N LEU A 159 -6.58 7.98 -17.35
CA LEU A 159 -7.99 8.36 -17.46
C LEU A 159 -8.40 9.46 -16.48
N SER A 160 -7.77 9.57 -15.31
CA SER A 160 -8.16 10.56 -14.30
C SER A 160 -8.01 12.00 -14.81
N GLY A 161 -6.90 12.31 -15.50
CA GLY A 161 -6.69 13.63 -16.11
C GLY A 161 -7.74 13.97 -17.17
N VAL A 162 -8.11 13.00 -18.01
CA VAL A 162 -9.17 13.16 -19.02
C VAL A 162 -10.52 13.40 -18.35
N ILE A 163 -10.87 12.62 -17.33
CA ILE A 163 -12.11 12.79 -16.55
C ILE A 163 -12.15 14.18 -15.92
N VAL A 164 -11.06 14.62 -15.29
CA VAL A 164 -10.98 15.94 -14.66
C VAL A 164 -11.07 17.06 -15.69
N ALA A 165 -10.46 16.91 -16.86
CA ALA A 165 -10.54 17.89 -17.94
C ALA A 165 -11.97 18.03 -18.50
N LEU A 166 -12.71 16.92 -18.62
CA LEU A 166 -14.08 16.91 -19.17
C LEU A 166 -15.14 17.34 -18.15
N LEU A 167 -15.05 16.88 -16.90
CA LEU A 167 -16.05 17.13 -15.86
C LEU A 167 -15.72 18.35 -14.98
N GLY A 168 -14.45 18.75 -14.95
CA GLY A 168 -13.91 19.69 -13.98
C GLY A 168 -13.66 19.04 -12.60
N PRO A 169 -12.88 19.70 -11.72
CA PRO A 169 -12.53 19.15 -10.42
C PRO A 169 -13.74 18.85 -9.52
N SER A 170 -14.71 19.76 -9.45
CA SER A 170 -15.86 19.62 -8.54
C SER A 170 -16.76 18.43 -8.88
N HIS A 171 -17.13 18.25 -10.16
CA HIS A 171 -17.93 17.09 -10.58
C HIS A 171 -17.13 15.79 -10.47
N THR A 172 -15.81 15.84 -10.65
CA THR A 172 -14.96 14.66 -10.41
C THR A 172 -14.96 14.25 -8.94
N LEU A 173 -15.01 15.20 -8.00
CA LEU A 173 -15.16 14.91 -6.56
C LEU A 173 -16.55 14.31 -6.24
N LEU A 174 -17.61 14.74 -6.91
CA LEU A 174 -18.93 14.09 -6.79
C LEU A 174 -18.91 12.65 -7.32
N LEU A 175 -18.28 12.43 -8.48
CA LEU A 175 -18.10 11.08 -9.02
C LEU A 175 -17.29 10.20 -8.04
N THR A 176 -16.22 10.75 -7.48
CA THR A 176 -15.42 10.11 -6.43
C THR A 176 -16.28 9.73 -5.23
N ALA A 177 -17.14 10.64 -4.76
CA ALA A 177 -18.07 10.38 -3.67
C ALA A 177 -19.00 9.20 -4.02
N VAL A 178 -19.62 9.20 -5.21
CA VAL A 178 -20.48 8.09 -5.65
C VAL A 178 -19.74 6.75 -5.59
N ILE A 179 -18.48 6.71 -6.05
CA ILE A 179 -17.67 5.49 -6.01
C ILE A 179 -17.41 5.06 -4.56
N TYR A 180 -17.09 5.97 -3.64
CA TYR A 180 -16.96 5.65 -2.20
C TYR A 180 -18.27 5.18 -1.57
N GLY A 181 -19.41 5.75 -1.96
CA GLY A 181 -20.72 5.29 -1.53
C GLY A 181 -21.00 3.85 -1.99
N LEU A 182 -20.65 3.51 -3.22
CA LEU A 182 -20.72 2.13 -3.73
C LEU A 182 -19.75 1.20 -2.99
N ALA A 183 -18.51 1.65 -2.72
CA ALA A 183 -17.56 0.89 -1.93
C ALA A 183 -18.11 0.60 -0.52
N ALA A 184 -18.64 1.61 0.18
CA ALA A 184 -19.28 1.44 1.48
C ALA A 184 -20.45 0.44 1.42
N ALA A 185 -21.28 0.50 0.39
CA ALA A 185 -22.37 -0.46 0.19
C ALA A 185 -21.86 -1.90 0.02
N PHE A 186 -20.81 -2.12 -0.78
CA PHE A 186 -20.17 -3.43 -0.91
C PHE A 186 -19.51 -3.91 0.39
N THR A 187 -18.98 -3.00 1.20
CA THR A 187 -18.37 -3.33 2.50
C THR A 187 -19.37 -3.94 3.48
N LEU A 188 -20.66 -3.61 3.39
CA LEU A 188 -21.71 -4.26 4.19
C LEU A 188 -21.79 -5.78 3.93
N GLY A 189 -21.34 -6.24 2.76
CA GLY A 189 -21.25 -7.65 2.40
C GLY A 189 -20.01 -8.37 2.97
N VAL A 190 -19.05 -7.64 3.53
CA VAL A 190 -17.81 -8.20 4.13
C VAL A 190 -18.13 -8.76 5.51
N LYS A 191 -18.50 -10.04 5.55
CA LYS A 191 -18.77 -10.77 6.79
C LYS A 191 -17.48 -11.35 7.35
N GLU A 192 -17.08 -10.84 8.51
CA GLU A 192 -15.96 -11.37 9.26
C GLU A 192 -16.37 -12.64 10.04
N PRO A 193 -15.62 -13.75 9.95
CA PRO A 193 -15.91 -14.96 10.73
C PRO A 193 -15.87 -14.68 12.24
N VAL A 194 -16.83 -15.22 12.98
CA VAL A 194 -17.01 -14.99 14.42
C VAL A 194 -15.81 -15.46 15.25
N GLU A 195 -15.15 -16.55 14.84
CA GLU A 195 -13.96 -17.09 15.51
C GLU A 195 -12.73 -16.17 15.43
N ALA A 196 -12.67 -15.25 14.47
CA ALA A 196 -11.57 -14.28 14.38
C ALA A 196 -11.64 -13.17 15.44
N GLN A 197 -12.69 -13.17 16.28
CA GLN A 197 -12.96 -12.16 17.31
C GLN A 197 -12.72 -12.68 18.74
N SER A 198 -12.50 -13.98 18.91
CA SER A 198 -12.32 -14.60 20.22
C SER A 198 -10.84 -14.71 20.54
N GLU A 199 -10.30 -13.64 21.10
CA GLU A 199 -9.50 -13.66 22.34
C GLU A 199 -8.98 -12.24 22.62
N PRO A 200 -9.57 -11.48 23.56
CA PRO A 200 -8.74 -10.60 24.36
C PRO A 200 -7.71 -11.49 25.05
N GLN A 201 -6.42 -11.30 24.76
CA GLN A 201 -5.28 -11.99 25.38
C GLN A 201 -5.56 -12.30 26.86
N GLN A 202 -5.97 -13.55 27.14
CA GLN A 202 -5.82 -14.16 28.46
C GLN A 202 -4.46 -14.83 28.43
N THR A 203 -3.40 -14.05 28.68
CA THR A 203 -2.11 -14.63 29.07
C THR A 203 -2.19 -15.00 30.54
N ASP A 204 -2.09 -16.31 30.76
CA ASP A 204 -1.66 -17.03 31.95
C ASP A 204 -2.56 -17.12 33.19
N VAL A 205 -2.84 -18.40 33.49
CA VAL A 205 -3.33 -19.01 34.72
C VAL A 205 -2.79 -18.32 35.98
N MET A 206 -3.70 -17.72 36.76
CA MET A 206 -3.57 -17.68 38.22
C MET A 206 -4.78 -18.41 38.81
N PRO A 207 -4.58 -19.43 39.67
CA PRO A 207 -5.64 -19.89 40.54
C PRO A 207 -5.85 -18.87 41.67
N ASP A 208 -7.11 -18.69 42.02
CA ASP A 208 -7.66 -17.97 43.17
C ASP A 208 -7.72 -16.44 43.16
N GLY A 209 -8.97 -15.95 43.25
CA GLY A 209 -9.34 -14.90 44.20
C GLY A 209 -9.26 -13.45 43.73
N SER A 210 -10.37 -12.97 43.17
CA SER A 210 -10.82 -11.56 43.24
C SER A 210 -9.83 -10.45 42.83
N ALA A 211 -9.86 -10.06 41.56
CA ALA A 211 -9.74 -8.67 41.13
C ALA A 211 -10.28 -8.54 39.69
N ALA A 212 -11.15 -7.56 39.45
CA ALA A 212 -11.61 -7.23 38.11
C ALA A 212 -10.40 -6.92 37.19
N ALA A 213 -10.35 -7.54 36.01
CA ALA A 213 -9.28 -7.36 35.03
C ALA A 213 -9.04 -5.86 34.76
N ALA A 214 -7.84 -5.37 35.09
CA ALA A 214 -7.45 -4.01 34.77
C ALA A 214 -7.46 -3.82 33.23
N PRO A 215 -8.04 -2.72 32.69
CA PRO A 215 -8.00 -2.47 31.26
C PRO A 215 -6.54 -2.35 30.83
N SER A 216 -6.14 -3.08 29.78
CA SER A 216 -4.82 -2.93 29.18
C SER A 216 -4.57 -1.45 28.87
N SER A 217 -3.42 -0.94 29.29
CA SER A 217 -3.06 0.47 29.09
C SER A 217 -3.13 0.79 27.59
N ARG A 218 -3.71 1.94 27.22
CA ARG A 218 -3.78 2.38 25.80
C ARG A 218 -2.39 2.39 25.15
N TRP A 219 -1.37 2.71 25.92
CA TRP A 219 0.03 2.66 25.50
C TRP A 219 0.49 1.23 25.16
N HIS A 220 0.03 0.24 25.91
CA HIS A 220 0.31 -1.16 25.63
C HIS A 220 -0.24 -1.55 24.25
N THR A 221 -1.52 -1.27 23.98
CA THR A 221 -2.14 -1.53 22.68
C THR A 221 -1.42 -0.84 21.51
N LEU A 222 -1.00 0.41 21.70
CA LEU A 222 -0.27 1.16 20.67
C LEU A 222 1.11 0.56 20.37
N THR A 223 1.76 -0.08 21.35
CA THR A 223 3.13 -0.59 21.24
C THR A 223 3.23 -2.07 20.93
N GLU A 224 2.16 -2.84 21.09
CA GLU A 224 2.14 -4.29 20.86
C GLU A 224 2.65 -4.70 19.46
N GLY A 225 2.18 -4.03 18.39
CA GLY A 225 2.64 -4.32 17.02
C GLY A 225 4.14 -4.09 16.84
N TRP A 226 4.67 -3.02 17.43
CA TRP A 226 6.10 -2.69 17.40
C TRP A 226 6.94 -3.70 18.18
N LYS A 227 6.47 -4.09 19.38
CA LYS A 227 7.12 -5.13 20.19
C LYS A 227 7.18 -6.44 19.43
N MET A 228 6.08 -6.84 18.78
CA MET A 228 6.01 -8.07 17.99
C MET A 228 6.96 -8.05 16.80
N ILE A 229 7.04 -6.94 16.06
CA ILE A 229 8.04 -6.76 14.98
C ILE A 229 9.46 -6.96 15.51
N TRP A 230 9.77 -6.40 16.69
CA TRP A 230 11.12 -6.49 17.26
C TRP A 230 11.46 -7.87 17.80
N GLN A 231 10.49 -8.55 18.44
CA GLN A 231 10.66 -9.84 19.08
C GLN A 231 10.69 -11.01 18.09
N MET A 232 9.90 -10.96 17.02
CA MET A 232 9.83 -12.03 16.02
C MET A 232 10.91 -11.86 14.94
N PRO A 233 11.92 -12.74 14.85
CA PRO A 233 13.05 -12.57 13.93
C PRO A 233 12.64 -12.44 12.46
N ARG A 234 11.57 -13.13 12.05
CA ARG A 234 11.01 -13.08 10.68
C ARG A 234 10.41 -11.71 10.35
N LEU A 235 9.58 -11.18 11.24
CA LEU A 235 8.97 -9.85 11.06
C LEU A 235 10.03 -8.76 11.10
N ARG A 236 10.99 -8.87 12.01
CA ARG A 236 12.12 -7.95 12.09
C ARG A 236 12.86 -7.92 10.76
N LEU A 237 13.23 -9.09 10.25
CA LEU A 237 13.94 -9.22 8.97
C LEU A 237 13.15 -8.60 7.81
N LEU A 238 11.88 -8.99 7.64
CA LEU A 238 11.03 -8.45 6.56
C LEU A 238 10.87 -6.93 6.68
N THR A 239 10.66 -6.41 7.88
CA THR A 239 10.51 -4.97 8.12
C THR A 239 11.80 -4.21 7.81
N PHE A 240 12.97 -4.73 8.21
CA PHE A 240 14.25 -4.11 7.86
C PHE A 240 14.51 -4.12 6.35
N MET A 241 14.18 -5.21 5.67
CA MET A 241 14.24 -5.28 4.21
C MET A 241 13.33 -4.21 3.58
N ASP A 242 12.11 -4.04 4.08
CA ASP A 242 11.17 -3.02 3.59
C ASP A 242 11.67 -1.60 3.82
N ILE A 243 12.32 -1.31 4.94
CA ILE A 243 12.91 0.01 5.20
C ILE A 243 13.98 0.31 4.15
N ILE A 244 14.91 -0.62 3.91
CA ILE A 244 16.01 -0.42 2.95
C ILE A 244 15.46 -0.29 1.52
N ASP A 245 14.52 -1.15 1.14
CA ASP A 245 13.90 -1.13 -0.19
C ASP A 245 13.08 0.16 -0.41
N MET A 246 12.34 0.62 0.62
CA MET A 246 11.56 1.86 0.56
C MET A 246 12.44 3.11 0.44
N LEU A 247 13.63 3.12 1.06
CA LEU A 247 14.61 4.18 0.85
C LEU A 247 14.98 4.29 -0.64
N GLY A 248 15.18 3.17 -1.33
CA GLY A 248 15.41 3.19 -2.79
C GLY A 248 14.14 3.53 -3.59
N GLY A 249 12.99 3.01 -3.18
CA GLY A 249 11.74 3.05 -3.94
C GLY A 249 11.17 4.45 -4.20
N SER A 250 11.53 5.47 -3.40
CA SER A 250 11.04 6.83 -3.61
C SER A 250 11.52 7.48 -4.92
N VAL A 251 12.55 6.93 -5.60
CA VAL A 251 13.01 7.44 -6.91
C VAL A 251 11.97 7.25 -8.03
N TRP A 252 10.94 6.42 -7.81
CA TRP A 252 9.85 6.20 -8.76
C TRP A 252 8.72 7.24 -8.64
N VAL A 253 8.87 8.23 -7.77
CA VAL A 253 7.95 9.37 -7.71
C VAL A 253 8.06 10.19 -9.01
N GLY A 254 6.92 10.72 -9.47
CA GLY A 254 6.75 11.36 -10.77
C GLY A 254 7.87 12.33 -11.17
N ALA A 255 8.27 13.22 -10.26
CA ALA A 255 9.32 14.21 -10.52
C ALA A 255 10.67 13.59 -10.92
N PHE A 256 11.09 12.51 -10.25
CA PHE A 256 12.35 11.83 -10.55
C PHE A 256 12.27 11.03 -11.85
N THR A 257 11.16 10.33 -12.09
CA THR A 257 10.93 9.63 -13.37
C THR A 257 10.91 10.61 -14.54
N LEU A 258 10.30 11.79 -14.39
CA LEU A 258 10.28 12.84 -15.41
C LEU A 258 11.69 13.40 -15.65
N ALA A 259 12.43 13.69 -14.58
CA ALA A 259 13.82 14.12 -14.69
C ALA A 259 14.70 13.08 -15.41
N PHE A 260 14.47 11.78 -15.17
CA PHE A 260 15.20 10.72 -15.86
C PHE A 260 14.90 10.72 -17.36
N VAL A 261 13.62 10.84 -17.74
CA VAL A 261 13.19 10.91 -19.14
C VAL A 261 13.83 12.10 -19.86
N GLN A 262 13.84 13.28 -19.23
CA GLN A 262 14.39 14.48 -19.85
C GLN A 262 15.92 14.47 -19.92
N VAL A 263 16.59 14.06 -18.84
CA VAL A 263 18.06 14.16 -18.72
C VAL A 263 18.77 12.94 -19.31
N ALA A 264 18.30 11.72 -19.03
CA ALA A 264 18.99 10.50 -19.44
C ALA A 264 18.52 9.99 -20.83
N LEU A 265 17.24 10.15 -21.15
CA LEU A 265 16.66 9.68 -22.42
C LEU A 265 16.52 10.80 -23.48
N GLY A 266 16.65 12.07 -23.08
CA GLY A 266 16.53 13.22 -23.97
C GLY A 266 15.15 13.36 -24.61
N GLN A 267 14.09 12.94 -23.90
CA GLN A 267 12.72 12.91 -24.42
C GLN A 267 11.80 13.91 -23.72
N GLY A 268 10.66 14.20 -24.35
CA GLY A 268 9.60 15.05 -23.79
C GLY A 268 8.79 14.38 -22.68
N GLU A 269 7.89 15.17 -22.07
CA GLU A 269 7.07 14.75 -20.92
C GLU A 269 6.10 13.61 -21.25
N GLU A 270 5.75 13.43 -22.52
CA GLU A 270 4.91 12.31 -22.98
C GLU A 270 5.53 10.94 -22.66
N TRP A 271 6.86 10.84 -22.69
CA TRP A 271 7.58 9.61 -22.37
C TRP A 271 7.51 9.25 -20.89
N TRP A 272 7.34 10.23 -20.00
CA TRP A 272 7.05 9.96 -18.60
C TRP A 272 5.70 9.23 -18.42
N GLY A 273 4.70 9.58 -19.24
CA GLY A 273 3.44 8.84 -19.32
C GLY A 273 3.63 7.41 -19.83
N PHE A 274 4.41 7.23 -20.90
CA PHE A 274 4.69 5.89 -21.45
C PHE A 274 5.45 4.98 -20.48
N ILE A 275 6.42 5.52 -19.73
CA ILE A 275 7.17 4.78 -18.71
C ILE A 275 6.24 4.26 -17.62
N ASN A 276 5.35 5.11 -17.09
CA ASN A 276 4.37 4.69 -16.07
C ASN A 276 3.39 3.65 -16.64
N ALA A 277 2.87 3.87 -17.85
CA ALA A 277 1.97 2.94 -18.51
C ALA A 277 2.62 1.55 -18.71
N ALA A 278 3.87 1.52 -19.19
CA ALA A 278 4.62 0.28 -19.37
C ALA A 278 4.89 -0.42 -18.04
N TYR A 279 5.29 0.32 -17.00
CA TYR A 279 5.50 -0.25 -15.65
C TYR A 279 4.22 -0.90 -15.10
N PHE A 280 3.10 -0.18 -15.12
CA PHE A 280 1.84 -0.71 -14.61
C PHE A 280 1.29 -1.87 -15.46
N ALA A 281 1.46 -1.83 -16.79
CA ALA A 281 1.14 -2.99 -17.62
C ALA A 281 1.99 -4.21 -17.23
N GLY A 282 3.26 -3.98 -16.91
CA GLY A 282 4.18 -4.99 -16.40
C GLY A 282 3.73 -5.56 -15.06
N THR A 283 3.32 -4.72 -14.11
CA THR A 283 2.85 -5.19 -12.80
C THR A 283 1.49 -5.89 -12.88
N VAL A 284 0.57 -5.46 -13.76
CA VAL A 284 -0.65 -6.23 -14.05
C VAL A 284 -0.30 -7.62 -14.59
N GLY A 285 0.59 -7.70 -15.58
CA GLY A 285 1.09 -8.97 -16.11
C GLY A 285 1.82 -9.81 -15.05
N GLY A 286 2.57 -9.16 -14.17
CA GLY A 286 3.28 -9.76 -13.05
C GLY A 286 2.37 -10.40 -12.01
N GLY A 287 1.32 -9.69 -11.59
CA GLY A 287 0.34 -10.22 -10.65
C GLY A 287 -0.44 -11.40 -11.24
N LEU A 288 -0.77 -11.34 -12.54
CA LEU A 288 -1.38 -12.47 -13.27
C LEU A 288 -0.42 -13.66 -13.39
N LEU A 289 0.87 -13.40 -13.62
CA LEU A 289 1.90 -14.43 -13.63
C LEU A 289 1.98 -15.12 -12.27
N VAL A 290 2.11 -14.37 -11.18
CA VAL A 290 2.13 -14.92 -9.80
C VAL A 290 0.87 -15.71 -9.50
N LEU A 291 -0.30 -15.24 -9.93
CA LEU A 291 -1.56 -15.97 -9.81
C LEU A 291 -1.53 -17.32 -10.55
N ALA A 292 -0.98 -17.34 -11.77
CA ALA A 292 -0.85 -18.55 -12.58
C ALA A 292 0.14 -19.56 -11.98
N ILE A 293 1.28 -19.08 -11.47
CA ILE A 293 2.34 -19.93 -10.89
C ILE A 293 2.19 -20.14 -9.38
N ALA A 294 1.10 -19.69 -8.76
CA ALA A 294 0.90 -19.76 -7.31
C ALA A 294 1.10 -21.17 -6.72
N ARG A 295 0.73 -22.21 -7.47
CA ARG A 295 0.96 -23.62 -7.07
C ARG A 295 2.44 -24.00 -7.10
N ALA A 296 3.19 -23.51 -8.10
CA ALA A 296 4.62 -23.79 -8.24
C ALA A 296 5.46 -23.06 -7.19
N ILE A 297 5.03 -21.84 -6.81
CA ILE A 297 5.63 -21.12 -5.67
C ILE A 297 5.43 -21.92 -4.37
N GLY A 298 4.23 -22.45 -4.14
CA GLY A 298 3.95 -23.32 -3.00
C GLY A 298 4.33 -22.65 -1.66
N GLY A 299 5.17 -23.33 -0.88
CA GLY A 299 5.71 -22.80 0.39
C GLY A 299 6.98 -21.95 0.25
N ASN A 300 7.56 -21.85 -0.95
CA ASN A 300 8.85 -21.20 -1.19
C ASN A 300 8.72 -19.67 -1.35
N LEU A 301 7.85 -19.04 -0.56
CA LEU A 301 7.52 -17.61 -0.67
C LEU A 301 8.76 -16.72 -0.51
N LEU A 302 9.67 -17.07 0.41
CA LEU A 302 10.92 -16.31 0.61
C LEU A 302 11.81 -16.36 -0.63
N ALA A 303 11.99 -17.55 -1.22
CA ALA A 303 12.81 -17.68 -2.42
C ALA A 303 12.21 -16.91 -3.60
N ALA A 304 10.89 -17.03 -3.82
CA ALA A 304 10.19 -16.26 -4.84
C ALA A 304 10.35 -14.75 -4.62
N MET A 305 10.19 -14.28 -3.38
CA MET A 305 10.39 -12.87 -3.02
C MET A 305 11.81 -12.38 -3.35
N LEU A 306 12.84 -13.13 -2.94
CA LEU A 306 14.24 -12.77 -3.18
C LEU A 306 14.59 -12.79 -4.67
N ILE A 307 14.05 -13.72 -5.46
CA ILE A 307 14.18 -13.73 -6.93
C ILE A 307 13.54 -12.46 -7.53
N GLY A 308 12.36 -12.08 -7.04
CA GLY A 308 11.70 -10.84 -7.42
C GLY A 308 12.57 -9.61 -7.13
N MET A 309 13.11 -9.50 -5.92
CA MET A 309 14.00 -8.38 -5.55
C MET A 309 15.28 -8.35 -6.39
N ALA A 310 15.89 -9.51 -6.66
CA ALA A 310 17.09 -9.59 -7.49
C ALA A 310 16.83 -9.11 -8.93
N GLY A 311 15.77 -9.61 -9.56
CA GLY A 311 15.42 -9.21 -10.92
C GLY A 311 15.04 -7.73 -11.01
N TYR A 312 14.25 -7.23 -10.05
CA TYR A 312 13.87 -5.82 -10.00
C TYR A 312 15.10 -4.90 -9.80
N GLY A 313 15.98 -5.23 -8.85
CA GLY A 313 17.21 -4.49 -8.59
C GLY A 313 18.14 -4.46 -9.81
N VAL A 314 18.38 -5.60 -10.46
CA VAL A 314 19.22 -5.69 -11.67
C VAL A 314 18.63 -4.88 -12.81
N LEU A 315 17.32 -5.04 -13.09
CA LEU A 315 16.66 -4.26 -14.13
C LEU A 315 16.70 -2.76 -13.85
N THR A 316 16.67 -2.35 -12.56
CA THR A 316 16.78 -0.94 -12.16
C THR A 316 18.17 -0.38 -12.47
N ALA A 317 19.23 -1.15 -12.24
CA ALA A 317 20.57 -0.76 -12.65
C ALA A 317 20.70 -0.65 -14.18
N VAL A 318 20.18 -1.64 -14.92
CA VAL A 318 20.21 -1.62 -16.39
C VAL A 318 19.40 -0.45 -16.94
N TYR A 319 18.25 -0.14 -16.35
CA TYR A 319 17.44 1.03 -16.69
C TYR A 319 18.21 2.32 -16.46
N ALA A 320 18.87 2.47 -15.31
CA ALA A 320 19.64 3.66 -14.99
C ALA A 320 20.76 3.92 -16.00
N LEU A 321 21.46 2.87 -16.45
CA LEU A 321 22.55 2.94 -17.42
C LEU A 321 22.08 3.09 -18.87
N ASN A 322 20.78 2.91 -19.13
CA ASN A 322 20.24 2.94 -20.48
C ASN A 322 19.93 4.39 -20.92
N THR A 323 20.31 4.70 -22.16
CA THR A 323 20.01 5.97 -22.83
C THR A 323 18.95 5.84 -23.94
N GLN A 324 18.53 4.61 -24.29
CA GLN A 324 17.62 4.36 -25.39
C GLN A 324 16.15 4.33 -24.90
N PRO A 325 15.26 5.22 -25.37
CA PRO A 325 13.90 5.35 -24.84
C PRO A 325 13.04 4.08 -24.96
N PHE A 326 13.10 3.39 -26.10
CA PHE A 326 12.32 2.15 -26.29
C PHE A 326 12.82 1.00 -25.43
N ILE A 327 14.13 0.92 -25.18
CA ILE A 327 14.69 -0.07 -24.25
C ILE A 327 14.22 0.26 -22.82
N ALA A 328 14.12 1.54 -22.45
CA ALA A 328 13.61 1.95 -21.15
C ALA A 328 12.18 1.43 -20.91
N LEU A 329 11.29 1.51 -21.93
CA LEU A 329 9.93 0.95 -21.86
C LEU A 329 9.92 -0.56 -21.65
N ILE A 330 10.78 -1.30 -22.36
CA ILE A 330 10.91 -2.75 -22.20
C ILE A 330 11.39 -3.09 -20.79
N LEU A 331 12.38 -2.36 -20.28
CA LEU A 331 12.94 -2.60 -18.96
C LEU A 331 11.89 -2.38 -17.86
N VAL A 332 11.15 -1.27 -17.88
CA VAL A 332 10.11 -1.01 -16.86
C VAL A 332 8.92 -1.96 -16.97
N LEU A 333 8.57 -2.40 -18.19
CA LEU A 333 7.60 -3.48 -18.40
C LEU A 333 8.07 -4.79 -17.74
N LEU A 334 9.34 -5.14 -17.94
CA LEU A 334 9.93 -6.36 -17.37
C LEU A 334 10.18 -6.26 -15.86
N MET A 335 10.35 -5.06 -15.31
CA MET A 335 10.44 -4.85 -13.86
C MET A 335 9.15 -5.30 -13.16
N GLY A 336 7.99 -5.08 -13.79
CA GLY A 336 6.69 -5.36 -13.20
C GLY A 336 6.51 -6.79 -12.67
N PRO A 337 6.78 -7.85 -13.45
CA PRO A 337 6.74 -9.22 -12.96
C PRO A 337 7.65 -9.51 -11.75
N PHE A 338 8.85 -8.95 -11.73
CA PHE A 338 9.77 -9.12 -10.60
C PHE A 338 9.31 -8.33 -9.36
N ALA A 339 8.78 -7.13 -9.55
CA ALA A 339 8.21 -6.32 -8.48
C ALA A 339 7.04 -7.05 -7.81
N GLU A 340 6.09 -7.58 -8.60
CA GLU A 340 4.94 -8.31 -8.08
C GLU A 340 5.31 -9.65 -7.45
N LEU A 341 6.30 -10.36 -8.02
CA LEU A 341 6.84 -11.57 -7.40
C LEU A 341 7.43 -11.25 -6.02
N SER A 342 8.08 -10.10 -5.83
CA SER A 342 8.53 -9.66 -4.50
C SER A 342 7.35 -9.28 -3.59
N VAL A 343 6.53 -8.31 -4.00
CA VAL A 343 5.51 -7.68 -3.16
C VAL A 343 4.44 -8.66 -2.69
N ILE A 344 3.93 -9.51 -3.59
CA ILE A 344 2.85 -10.45 -3.26
C ILE A 344 3.36 -11.50 -2.27
N ASN A 345 4.52 -12.11 -2.54
CA ASN A 345 5.10 -13.14 -1.67
C ASN A 345 5.50 -12.57 -0.31
N ARG A 346 6.04 -11.35 -0.27
CA ARG A 346 6.35 -10.62 0.96
C ARG A 346 5.11 -10.39 1.81
N ARG A 347 4.02 -9.90 1.21
CA ARG A 347 2.74 -9.70 1.90
C ARG A 347 2.20 -11.02 2.46
N THR A 348 2.25 -12.10 1.68
CA THR A 348 1.82 -13.43 2.13
C THR A 348 2.70 -13.96 3.27
N LEU A 349 4.02 -13.74 3.23
CA LEU A 349 4.94 -14.12 4.31
C LEU A 349 4.61 -13.41 5.62
N ILE A 350 4.37 -12.10 5.59
CA ILE A 350 3.99 -11.33 6.79
C ILE A 350 2.66 -11.86 7.35
N GLN A 351 1.66 -12.06 6.49
CA GLN A 351 0.34 -12.58 6.90
C GLN A 351 0.41 -14.01 7.47
N ARG A 352 1.37 -14.83 7.04
CA ARG A 352 1.62 -16.18 7.61
C ARG A 352 2.51 -16.17 8.84
N SER A 353 3.21 -15.09 9.12
CA SER A 353 4.15 -15.01 10.24
C SER A 353 3.49 -14.54 11.54
N VAL A 354 2.21 -14.15 11.52
CA VAL A 354 1.52 -13.55 12.67
C VAL A 354 0.13 -14.12 12.81
N ASP A 355 -0.29 -14.37 14.04
CA ASP A 355 -1.66 -14.75 14.34
C ASP A 355 -2.66 -13.72 13.83
N LYS A 356 -3.81 -14.22 13.35
CA LYS A 356 -4.86 -13.39 12.75
C LYS A 356 -5.29 -12.25 13.66
N GLY A 357 -5.29 -12.42 14.98
CA GLY A 357 -5.66 -11.40 15.97
C GLY A 357 -4.65 -10.26 16.12
N MET A 358 -3.35 -10.56 16.01
CA MET A 358 -2.25 -9.58 16.16
C MET A 358 -1.83 -8.93 14.85
N LEU A 359 -2.13 -9.58 13.73
CA LEU A 359 -1.81 -9.12 12.38
C LEU A 359 -2.21 -7.65 12.08
N PRO A 360 -3.41 -7.15 12.46
CA PRO A 360 -3.78 -5.75 12.21
C PRO A 360 -2.82 -4.76 12.89
N LYS A 361 -2.38 -5.05 14.12
CA LYS A 361 -1.47 -4.18 14.88
C LYS A 361 -0.07 -4.15 14.27
N VAL A 362 0.42 -5.32 13.84
CA VAL A 362 1.71 -5.44 13.13
C VAL A 362 1.67 -4.66 11.82
N LEU A 363 0.63 -4.84 11.01
CA LEU A 363 0.49 -4.15 9.74
C LEU A 363 0.31 -2.64 9.91
N SER A 364 -0.39 -2.18 10.95
CA SER A 364 -0.49 -0.75 11.28
C SER A 364 0.87 -0.16 11.67
N ALA A 365 1.65 -0.85 12.52
CA ALA A 365 2.99 -0.42 12.89
C ALA A 365 3.93 -0.36 11.65
N GLN A 366 3.89 -1.37 10.79
CA GLN A 366 4.63 -1.37 9.53
C GLN A 366 4.20 -0.22 8.61
N ALA A 367 2.89 0.01 8.44
CA ALA A 367 2.40 1.10 7.59
C ALA A 367 2.86 2.48 8.08
N SER A 368 2.76 2.76 9.39
CA SER A 368 3.27 4.02 9.95
C SER A 368 4.78 4.17 9.76
N LEU A 369 5.55 3.11 9.98
CA LEU A 369 7.00 3.12 9.80
C LEU A 369 7.39 3.37 8.34
N LEU A 370 6.77 2.67 7.40
CA LEU A 370 7.11 2.78 5.99
C LEU A 370 6.66 4.12 5.39
N ASN A 371 5.54 4.69 5.84
CA ASN A 371 5.14 6.05 5.45
C ASN A 371 6.15 7.09 5.96
N LEU A 372 6.64 6.95 7.20
CA LEU A 372 7.69 7.82 7.74
C LEU A 372 8.99 7.70 6.92
N VAL A 373 9.42 6.47 6.64
CA VAL A 373 10.61 6.20 5.83
C VAL A 373 10.45 6.77 4.42
N PHE A 374 9.28 6.62 3.80
CA PHE A 374 8.99 7.21 2.49
C PHE A 374 9.11 8.72 2.49
N CYS A 375 8.52 9.42 3.48
CA CYS A 375 8.62 10.88 3.60
C CYS A 375 10.08 11.34 3.76
N ILE A 376 10.85 10.67 4.63
CA ILE A 376 12.28 10.97 4.83
C ILE A 376 13.04 10.70 3.53
N SER A 377 12.78 9.56 2.90
CA SER A 377 13.43 9.13 1.67
C SER A 377 13.20 10.11 0.53
N LEU A 378 11.97 10.60 0.36
CA LEU A 378 11.63 11.55 -0.69
C LEU A 378 12.46 12.84 -0.58
N LEU A 379 12.61 13.37 0.64
CA LEU A 379 13.42 14.57 0.90
C LEU A 379 14.92 14.31 0.70
N VAL A 380 15.42 13.18 1.20
CA VAL A 380 16.83 12.79 1.07
C VAL A 380 17.19 12.54 -0.38
N MET A 381 16.37 11.79 -1.13
CA MET A 381 16.58 11.51 -2.54
C MET A 381 16.46 12.76 -3.40
N ALA A 382 15.60 13.72 -3.05
CA ALA A 382 15.56 15.02 -3.73
C ALA A 382 16.89 15.77 -3.61
N ALA A 383 17.45 15.86 -2.40
CA ALA A 383 18.76 16.47 -2.19
C ALA A 383 19.90 15.69 -2.89
N LEU A 384 19.87 14.36 -2.82
CA LEU A 384 20.86 13.52 -3.50
C LEU A 384 20.77 13.62 -5.03
N ALA A 385 19.58 13.84 -5.59
CA ALA A 385 19.39 13.99 -7.03
C ALA A 385 20.16 15.21 -7.58
N GLU A 386 20.21 16.31 -6.83
CA GLU A 386 20.96 17.52 -7.23
C GLU A 386 22.48 17.27 -7.27
N TRP A 387 23.00 16.42 -6.39
CA TRP A 387 24.44 16.18 -6.23
C TRP A 387 24.94 15.04 -7.11
N LEU A 388 24.20 13.93 -7.13
CA LEU A 388 24.58 12.71 -7.85
C LEU A 388 24.11 12.75 -9.31
N GLY A 389 23.09 13.53 -9.62
CA GLY A 389 22.36 13.46 -10.88
C GLY A 389 21.41 12.27 -10.93
N ILE A 390 20.43 12.34 -11.84
CA ILE A 390 19.31 11.39 -11.84
C ILE A 390 19.73 9.94 -12.17
N VAL A 391 20.71 9.74 -13.04
CA VAL A 391 21.21 8.40 -13.41
C VAL A 391 21.83 7.69 -12.19
N ASN A 392 22.71 8.38 -11.47
CA ASN A 392 23.36 7.83 -10.28
C ASN A 392 22.36 7.62 -9.13
N LEU A 393 21.30 8.42 -9.06
CA LEU A 393 20.23 8.24 -8.10
C LEU A 393 19.50 6.90 -8.32
N TYR A 394 19.17 6.54 -9.56
CA TYR A 394 18.57 5.23 -9.88
C TYR A 394 19.54 4.07 -9.65
N LEU A 395 20.84 4.24 -9.93
CA LEU A 395 21.86 3.26 -9.56
C LEU A 395 21.93 3.05 -8.04
N PHE A 396 21.87 4.15 -7.27
CA PHE A 396 21.84 4.09 -5.81
C PHE A 396 20.60 3.35 -5.30
N ALA A 397 19.41 3.63 -5.87
CA ALA A 397 18.19 2.89 -5.55
C ALA A 397 18.30 1.38 -5.85
N SER A 398 18.91 1.00 -6.98
CA SER A 398 19.20 -0.39 -7.30
C SER A 398 20.11 -1.04 -6.26
N VAL A 399 21.18 -0.35 -5.83
CA VAL A 399 22.07 -0.82 -4.76
C VAL A 399 21.30 -1.04 -3.46
N LEU A 400 20.38 -0.15 -3.08
CA LEU A 400 19.56 -0.32 -1.88
C LEU A 400 18.67 -1.57 -1.97
N THR A 401 17.98 -1.81 -3.09
CA THR A 401 17.20 -3.04 -3.28
C THR A 401 18.10 -4.29 -3.22
N LEU A 402 19.29 -4.27 -3.82
CA LEU A 402 20.24 -5.39 -3.77
C LEU A 402 20.86 -5.59 -2.37
N LEU A 403 21.01 -4.52 -1.58
CA LEU A 403 21.39 -4.59 -0.17
C LEU A 403 20.27 -5.22 0.66
N ALA A 404 19.01 -4.84 0.43
CA ALA A 404 17.85 -5.45 1.07
C ALA A 404 17.77 -6.96 0.74
N LEU A 405 18.03 -7.34 -0.53
CA LEU A 405 18.19 -8.73 -0.94
C LEU A 405 19.31 -9.44 -0.14
N GLY A 406 20.49 -8.82 -0.01
CA GLY A 406 21.60 -9.35 0.77
C GLY A 406 21.24 -9.59 2.23
N VAL A 407 20.55 -8.64 2.87
CA VAL A 407 20.00 -8.79 4.22
C VAL A 407 19.05 -9.99 4.31
N GLY A 408 18.15 -10.15 3.32
CA GLY A 408 17.25 -11.30 3.24
C GLY A 408 17.97 -12.64 3.10
N LEU A 409 19.03 -12.71 2.29
CA LEU A 409 19.84 -13.91 2.10
C LEU A 409 20.60 -14.30 3.38
N ILE A 410 21.17 -13.33 4.09
CA ILE A 410 21.87 -13.55 5.37
C ILE A 410 20.86 -13.98 6.44
N GLY A 411 19.71 -13.30 6.49
CA GLY A 411 18.65 -13.51 7.48
C GLY A 411 17.77 -14.74 7.25
N ARG A 412 17.91 -15.46 6.12
CA ARG A 412 17.02 -16.58 5.75
C ARG A 412 16.84 -17.65 6.83
N ARG A 413 17.83 -17.82 7.71
CA ARG A 413 17.77 -18.76 8.85
C ARG A 413 16.59 -18.47 9.79
N ALA A 414 16.13 -17.22 9.89
CA ALA A 414 14.95 -16.84 10.67
C ALA A 414 13.66 -17.57 10.22
N PHE A 415 13.61 -18.05 8.98
CA PHE A 415 12.46 -18.80 8.46
C PHE A 415 12.57 -20.31 8.70
N HIS A 416 13.77 -20.86 8.93
CA HIS A 416 14.01 -22.30 9.10
C HIS A 416 13.80 -22.82 10.53
N THR A 417 13.97 -21.98 11.55
CA THR A 417 13.99 -22.41 12.97
C THR A 417 12.70 -23.10 13.45
N GLU A 418 11.59 -22.91 12.75
CA GLU A 418 10.26 -23.41 13.16
C GLU A 418 9.85 -24.69 12.43
N ALA A 419 10.47 -25.01 11.29
CA ALA A 419 10.27 -26.30 10.63
C ALA A 419 10.85 -27.47 11.47
N ALA A 420 11.76 -27.15 12.40
CA ALA A 420 12.36 -28.11 13.33
C ALA A 420 11.63 -28.20 14.67
N SER A 421 10.72 -27.27 15.02
CA SER A 421 10.03 -27.25 16.31
C SER A 421 8.66 -27.95 16.32
N GLY A 422 8.23 -28.55 15.20
CA GLY A 422 7.18 -29.58 15.20
C GLY A 422 5.82 -29.17 15.79
N VAL A 423 5.47 -27.89 15.81
CA VAL A 423 4.11 -27.46 16.16
C VAL A 423 3.31 -27.39 14.86
N SER A 424 2.82 -28.55 14.42
CA SER A 424 1.70 -28.65 13.50
C SER A 424 0.47 -28.10 14.22
N ILE A 425 -0.01 -26.93 13.82
CA ILE A 425 -1.39 -26.54 14.11
C ILE A 425 -2.22 -27.16 12.98
N ASP A 426 -2.77 -28.34 13.25
CA ASP A 426 -3.82 -28.97 12.45
C ASP A 426 -5.11 -28.13 12.43
#